data_AF-A0A7S0CYV2-F1
#
_entry.id   AF-A0A7S0CYV2-F1
#
_cell.length_a   1.000
_cell.length_b   1.000
_cell.length_c   1.000
_cell.angle_alpha   90.00
_cell.angle_beta   90.00
_cell.angle_gamma   90.00
#
_symmetry.space_group_name_H-M   'P 1'
#
loop_
_entity.id
_entity.type
_entity.pdbx_description
1 polymer ?
#
loop_
_entity_poly.entity_id
_entity_poly.type
_entity_poly.pdbx_seq_one_letter_code
_entity_poly.pdbx_strand_id
1 'polypeptide(L)'
;MAPFHHAPILAQKQLPMIFDLDETLLQAFTLSSLDRRAEAIRRAHSEAVSESAERASGDEKTRADLPTDAAGKTVAGALGSFASSRGGADAARVARQRREEDMARLKHDRAMLAQYVAENCVIDNRGRKIAAAAESATTAPGEVTFRPVIRLPSPHCRGGQMIFTRIDPANKGTSMLVHVRPGWEEMYGYLAGLDRRADGERKTQNARCAAFVCTMSESQYAQEMWRLLDPRGALIAPKDLAHRVVSVKQGAELKTLEKAVGSWGIAKELCVVLDDRTAVWEPRARPHILAVAPFMPYATDTGPGLRGEAPGEAGVLGAARRMLEKTRMDLFMTYERFAKFHAKFPNAPFEPPAGSLTRRDADNSAVSESVRDTEPFFKTSRPQPPDVSETLPPLMNAHAKEAARAVAQMGGAARSAAGAGSRLNAMLGGIAAPRVAGAVKTLASASFVKNAGGEIRGAGEHEKRDPGIPPESGAGAGDDAREKAAAAAAA
;
A
#
# COMPACT_ATOMS: atom_id res chain seq x y z
N MET A 1 24.27 -25.13 -5.53
CA MET A 1 22.93 -25.76 -5.60
C MET A 1 21.96 -24.79 -6.25
N ALA A 2 20.89 -25.27 -6.89
CA ALA A 2 19.97 -24.46 -7.68
C ALA A 2 19.11 -23.51 -6.81
N PRO A 3 18.97 -22.21 -7.13
CA PRO A 3 18.26 -21.24 -6.29
C PRO A 3 16.72 -21.35 -6.31
N PHE A 4 16.14 -22.39 -6.91
CA PHE A 4 14.68 -22.55 -7.04
C PHE A 4 14.10 -23.60 -6.08
N HIS A 5 14.25 -23.36 -4.79
CA HIS A 5 13.65 -24.18 -3.72
C HIS A 5 12.11 -24.04 -3.60
N HIS A 6 11.45 -23.33 -4.54
CA HIS A 6 10.02 -22.95 -4.44
C HIS A 6 9.15 -23.59 -5.52
N ALA A 7 9.51 -24.83 -5.90
CA ALA A 7 8.71 -25.68 -6.76
C ALA A 7 7.21 -25.74 -6.40
N PRO A 8 6.75 -25.73 -5.13
CA PRO A 8 5.33 -25.77 -4.81
C PRO A 8 4.54 -24.56 -5.33
N ILE A 9 4.99 -23.33 -5.05
CA ILE A 9 4.33 -22.09 -5.47
C ILE A 9 4.38 -21.94 -7.00
N LEU A 10 5.53 -22.29 -7.60
CA LEU A 10 5.71 -22.23 -9.04
C LEU A 10 4.89 -23.29 -9.79
N ALA A 11 4.77 -24.51 -9.25
CA ALA A 11 3.90 -25.56 -9.80
C ALA A 11 2.41 -25.26 -9.62
N GLN A 12 2.02 -24.66 -8.50
CA GLN A 12 0.65 -24.18 -8.25
C GLN A 12 0.31 -22.90 -9.02
N LYS A 13 1.27 -22.32 -9.75
CA LYS A 13 1.18 -21.08 -10.53
C LYS A 13 0.66 -19.89 -9.70
N GLN A 14 1.15 -19.75 -8.46
CA GLN A 14 0.83 -18.64 -7.59
C GLN A 14 1.92 -17.57 -7.68
N LEU A 15 1.56 -16.32 -8.01
CA LEU A 15 2.49 -15.19 -7.99
C LEU A 15 2.73 -14.73 -6.55
N PRO A 16 3.98 -14.67 -6.03
CA PRO A 16 4.25 -14.04 -4.75
C PRO A 16 3.92 -12.55 -4.78
N MET A 17 2.97 -12.14 -3.93
CA MET A 17 2.42 -10.78 -3.89
C MET A 17 2.61 -10.19 -2.50
N ILE A 18 3.29 -9.05 -2.43
CA ILE A 18 3.45 -8.26 -1.22
C ILE A 18 2.57 -7.01 -1.33
N PHE A 19 1.71 -6.79 -0.35
CA PHE A 19 0.81 -5.63 -0.30
C PHE A 19 1.25 -4.65 0.78
N ASP A 20 1.26 -3.37 0.45
CA ASP A 20 1.04 -2.32 1.45
C ASP A 20 -0.47 -2.12 1.68
N LEU A 21 -0.84 -1.48 2.79
CA LEU A 21 -2.23 -1.31 3.22
C LEU A 21 -2.72 0.14 3.08
N ASP A 22 -2.07 1.05 3.80
CA ASP A 22 -2.53 2.43 3.99
C ASP A 22 -2.15 3.28 2.79
N GLU A 23 -3.11 4.02 2.23
CA GLU A 23 -2.96 4.75 0.95
C GLU A 23 -2.83 3.82 -0.28
N THR A 24 -2.49 2.55 -0.10
CA THR A 24 -2.44 1.54 -1.18
C THR A 24 -3.79 0.85 -1.42
N LEU A 25 -4.35 0.18 -0.41
CA LEU A 25 -5.58 -0.62 -0.49
C LEU A 25 -6.74 -0.04 0.33
N LEU A 26 -6.45 0.74 1.36
CA LEU A 26 -7.44 1.35 2.25
C LEU A 26 -6.92 2.62 2.93
N GLN A 27 -7.80 3.33 3.62
CA GLN A 27 -7.43 4.25 4.71
C GLN A 27 -8.37 4.04 5.89
N ALA A 28 -7.82 3.94 7.10
CA ALA A 28 -8.61 3.84 8.33
C ALA A 28 -8.49 5.10 9.20
N PHE A 29 -9.54 5.36 9.97
CA PHE A 29 -9.69 6.55 10.77
C PHE A 29 -10.36 6.24 12.12
N THR A 30 -9.72 6.64 13.21
CA THR A 30 -10.36 6.85 14.52
C THR A 30 -11.06 8.22 14.56
N LEU A 31 -11.96 8.43 15.52
CA LEU A 31 -12.57 9.76 15.76
C LEU A 31 -11.52 10.86 15.89
N SER A 32 -10.47 10.63 16.68
CA SER A 32 -9.38 11.60 16.89
C SER A 32 -8.59 11.89 15.60
N SER A 33 -8.46 10.93 14.69
CA SER A 33 -7.82 11.17 13.39
C SER A 33 -8.71 11.96 12.42
N LEU A 34 -10.04 11.76 12.46
CA LEU A 34 -11.00 12.58 11.71
C LEU A 34 -11.01 14.02 12.25
N ASP A 35 -11.00 14.21 13.57
CA ASP A 35 -10.95 15.54 14.19
C ASP A 35 -9.68 16.30 13.80
N ARG A 36 -8.50 15.66 13.91
CA ARG A 36 -7.22 16.24 13.41
C ARG A 36 -7.27 16.55 11.91
N ARG A 37 -7.92 15.71 11.10
CA ARG A 37 -8.06 15.95 9.65
C ARG A 37 -8.99 17.14 9.37
N ALA A 38 -10.07 17.30 10.12
CA ALA A 38 -10.98 18.45 10.02
C ALA A 38 -10.30 19.76 10.44
N GLU A 39 -9.39 19.72 11.41
CA GLU A 39 -8.53 20.85 11.77
C GLU A 39 -7.55 21.20 10.66
N ALA A 40 -6.87 20.22 10.08
CA ALA A 40 -5.94 20.43 8.97
C ALA A 40 -6.63 21.08 7.74
N ILE A 41 -7.82 20.60 7.34
CA ILE A 41 -8.56 21.17 6.22
C ILE A 41 -9.06 22.59 6.53
N ARG A 42 -9.56 22.84 7.75
CA ARG A 42 -9.94 24.20 8.19
C ARG A 42 -8.76 25.17 8.20
N ARG A 43 -7.59 24.72 8.64
CA ARG A 43 -6.35 25.49 8.64
C ARG A 43 -5.91 25.84 7.21
N ALA A 44 -5.85 24.85 6.32
CA ALA A 44 -5.51 25.06 4.91
C ALA A 44 -6.51 25.98 4.18
N HIS A 45 -7.79 25.96 4.57
CA HIS A 45 -8.78 26.92 4.10
C HIS A 45 -8.48 28.34 4.60
N SER A 46 -8.16 28.51 5.88
CA SER A 46 -7.80 29.82 6.46
C SER A 46 -6.56 30.42 5.79
N GLU A 47 -5.50 29.63 5.65
CA GLU A 47 -4.22 30.05 5.04
C GLU A 47 -4.41 30.45 3.56
N ALA A 48 -5.22 29.72 2.80
CA ALA A 48 -5.54 30.07 1.41
C ALA A 48 -6.40 31.35 1.28
N VAL A 49 -7.25 31.65 2.27
CA VAL A 49 -8.03 32.90 2.30
C VAL A 49 -7.13 34.10 2.63
N SER A 50 -6.20 33.97 3.59
CA SER A 50 -5.23 35.03 3.87
C SER A 50 -4.30 35.32 2.68
N GLU A 51 -3.74 34.29 2.03
CA GLU A 51 -2.93 34.50 0.81
C GLU A 51 -3.70 35.23 -0.30
N SER A 52 -5.00 34.93 -0.44
CA SER A 52 -5.87 35.56 -1.44
C SER A 52 -6.15 37.04 -1.12
N ALA A 53 -6.34 37.36 0.16
CA ALA A 53 -6.53 38.73 0.62
C ALA A 53 -5.24 39.57 0.51
N GLU A 54 -4.09 39.00 0.86
CA GLU A 54 -2.79 39.64 0.72
C GLU A 54 -2.49 39.97 -0.75
N ARG A 55 -2.69 39.02 -1.67
CA ARG A 55 -2.52 39.25 -3.12
C ARG A 55 -3.43 40.36 -3.65
N ALA A 56 -4.70 40.37 -3.24
CA ALA A 56 -5.64 41.43 -3.63
C ALA A 56 -5.18 42.82 -3.14
N SER A 57 -4.65 42.92 -1.92
CA SER A 57 -4.10 44.18 -1.38
C SER A 57 -2.77 44.61 -2.03
N GLY A 58 -1.98 43.66 -2.53
CA GLY A 58 -0.75 43.91 -3.27
C GLY A 58 -1.02 44.48 -4.66
N ASP A 59 -1.96 43.88 -5.40
CA ASP A 59 -2.34 44.33 -6.74
C ASP A 59 -2.93 45.75 -6.74
N GLU A 60 -3.63 46.14 -5.66
CA GLU A 60 -4.17 47.50 -5.50
C GLU A 60 -3.05 48.56 -5.34
N LYS A 61 -1.93 48.20 -4.69
CA LYS A 61 -0.75 49.08 -4.57
C LYS A 61 -0.02 49.28 -5.89
N THR A 62 0.10 48.23 -6.72
CA THR A 62 0.73 48.35 -8.05
C THR A 62 -0.15 49.03 -9.10
N ARG A 63 -1.46 49.17 -8.84
CA ARG A 63 -2.40 49.84 -9.76
C ARG A 63 -2.28 51.37 -9.77
N ALA A 64 -1.58 51.95 -8.79
CA ALA A 64 -1.30 53.38 -8.71
C ALA A 64 -0.23 53.86 -9.71
N ASP A 65 0.66 52.97 -10.18
CA ASP A 65 1.80 53.30 -11.05
C ASP A 65 1.56 52.96 -12.54
N LEU A 66 0.32 53.10 -13.01
CA LEU A 66 0.01 52.99 -14.45
C LEU A 66 0.34 54.31 -15.17
N PRO A 67 1.23 54.32 -16.17
CA PRO A 67 1.59 55.55 -16.87
C PRO A 67 0.39 56.11 -17.66
N THR A 68 -0.05 57.30 -17.26
CA THR A 68 -1.01 58.13 -18.00
C THR A 68 -0.28 59.02 -19.01
N ASP A 69 -0.95 59.33 -20.12
CA ASP A 69 -0.47 60.39 -21.01
C ASP A 69 -0.60 61.79 -20.39
N ALA A 70 -0.04 62.80 -21.06
CA ALA A 70 -0.10 64.20 -20.61
C ALA A 70 -1.52 64.81 -20.60
N ALA A 71 -2.54 64.06 -21.03
CA ALA A 71 -3.96 64.43 -20.94
C ALA A 71 -4.73 63.61 -19.89
N GLY A 72 -4.04 62.80 -19.07
CA GLY A 72 -4.62 62.02 -17.99
C GLY A 72 -5.35 60.74 -18.44
N LYS A 73 -5.17 60.28 -19.68
CA LYS A 73 -5.73 59.00 -20.14
C LYS A 73 -4.74 57.86 -19.94
N THR A 74 -5.26 56.73 -19.45
CA THR A 74 -4.52 55.46 -19.36
C THR A 74 -4.31 54.87 -20.75
N VAL A 75 -3.06 54.59 -21.13
CA VAL A 75 -2.73 54.08 -22.46
C VAL A 75 -3.22 52.64 -22.64
N ALA A 76 -4.18 52.44 -23.55
CA ALA A 76 -4.78 51.14 -23.85
C ALA A 76 -3.85 50.24 -24.69
N GLY A 77 -2.80 49.70 -24.06
CA GLY A 77 -1.82 48.79 -24.71
C GLY A 77 -1.49 47.51 -23.93
N ALA A 78 -1.82 47.42 -22.63
CA ALA A 78 -1.38 46.32 -21.76
C ALA A 78 -2.37 45.14 -21.66
N LEU A 79 -2.92 44.66 -22.79
CA LEU A 79 -3.91 43.57 -22.83
C LEU A 79 -3.29 42.14 -22.77
N GLY A 80 -2.07 42.00 -22.24
CA GLY A 80 -1.38 40.70 -22.11
C GLY A 80 -1.69 39.89 -20.85
N SER A 81 -2.21 40.52 -19.78
CA SER A 81 -2.26 39.88 -18.45
C SER A 81 -3.64 39.29 -18.04
N PHE A 82 -4.73 39.71 -18.70
CA PHE A 82 -6.09 39.35 -18.27
C PHE A 82 -6.52 37.89 -18.56
N ALA A 83 -5.73 37.15 -19.34
CA ALA A 83 -6.00 35.74 -19.64
C ALA A 83 -5.57 34.78 -18.52
N SER A 84 -4.55 35.12 -17.73
CA SER A 84 -4.06 34.25 -16.64
C SER A 84 -4.93 34.35 -15.38
N SER A 85 -5.44 35.54 -15.06
CA SER A 85 -6.25 35.78 -13.86
C SER A 85 -7.56 35.01 -13.85
N ARG A 86 -8.25 34.90 -15.00
CA ARG A 86 -9.46 34.06 -15.14
C ARG A 86 -9.18 32.58 -14.89
N GLY A 87 -8.06 32.04 -15.37
CA GLY A 87 -7.65 30.66 -15.12
C GLY A 87 -7.31 30.40 -13.65
N GLY A 88 -6.64 31.35 -12.99
CA GLY A 88 -6.32 31.28 -11.56
C GLY A 88 -7.55 31.32 -10.67
N ALA A 89 -8.50 32.22 -10.95
CA ALA A 89 -9.74 32.35 -10.18
C ALA A 89 -10.61 31.09 -10.24
N ASP A 90 -10.74 30.47 -11.42
CA ASP A 90 -11.54 29.25 -11.57
C ASP A 90 -10.85 28.03 -10.91
N ALA A 91 -9.52 27.92 -11.01
CA ALA A 91 -8.75 26.91 -10.29
C ALA A 91 -8.89 27.03 -8.76
N ALA A 92 -8.84 28.26 -8.23
CA ALA A 92 -9.03 28.53 -6.80
C ALA A 92 -10.46 28.19 -6.34
N ARG A 93 -11.47 28.53 -7.15
CA ARG A 93 -12.88 28.16 -6.89
C ARG A 93 -13.06 26.64 -6.85
N VAL A 94 -12.51 25.91 -7.82
CA VAL A 94 -12.56 24.44 -7.88
C VAL A 94 -11.83 23.81 -6.69
N ALA A 95 -10.69 24.34 -6.28
CA ALA A 95 -9.96 23.86 -5.10
C ALA A 95 -10.76 24.10 -3.81
N ARG A 96 -11.41 25.26 -3.67
CA ARG A 96 -12.30 25.57 -2.54
C ARG A 96 -13.51 24.62 -2.49
N GLN A 97 -14.21 24.44 -3.60
CA GLN A 97 -15.36 23.51 -3.67
C GLN A 97 -14.94 22.10 -3.21
N ARG A 98 -13.79 21.61 -3.67
CA ARG A 98 -13.26 20.31 -3.23
C ARG A 98 -12.99 20.22 -1.73
N ARG A 99 -12.47 21.28 -1.09
CA ARG A 99 -12.31 21.32 0.37
C ARG A 99 -13.65 21.29 1.10
N GLU A 100 -14.66 21.98 0.58
CA GLU A 100 -16.02 21.96 1.13
C GLU A 100 -16.65 20.56 1.00
N GLU A 101 -16.45 19.89 -0.13
CA GLU A 101 -16.84 18.47 -0.33
C GLU A 101 -16.07 17.53 0.61
N ASP A 102 -14.75 17.67 0.75
CA ASP A 102 -13.92 16.87 1.66
C ASP A 102 -14.39 17.01 3.12
N MET A 103 -14.69 18.24 3.56
CA MET A 103 -15.25 18.52 4.89
C MET A 103 -16.65 17.93 5.08
N ALA A 104 -17.50 17.96 4.07
CA ALA A 104 -18.84 17.37 4.13
C ALA A 104 -18.77 15.85 4.31
N ARG A 105 -17.89 15.17 3.55
CA ARG A 105 -17.65 13.72 3.66
C ARG A 105 -17.09 13.35 5.04
N LEU A 106 -16.06 14.07 5.50
CA LEU A 106 -15.47 13.87 6.82
C LEU A 106 -16.51 14.05 7.95
N LYS A 107 -17.33 15.10 7.89
CA LYS A 107 -18.38 15.35 8.90
C LYS A 107 -19.41 14.21 8.95
N HIS A 108 -19.83 13.70 7.80
CA HIS A 108 -20.75 12.56 7.69
C HIS A 108 -20.13 11.29 8.30
N ASP A 109 -18.92 10.96 7.88
CA ASP A 109 -18.17 9.78 8.32
C ASP A 109 -17.88 9.79 9.82
N ARG A 110 -17.52 10.95 10.37
CA ARG A 110 -17.33 11.17 11.80
C ARG A 110 -18.62 10.93 12.59
N ALA A 111 -19.76 11.39 12.07
CA ALA A 111 -21.05 11.17 12.72
C ALA A 111 -21.43 9.68 12.75
N MET A 112 -21.23 8.95 11.64
CA MET A 112 -21.44 7.50 11.61
C MET A 112 -20.49 6.77 12.56
N LEU A 113 -19.19 7.13 12.60
CA LEU A 113 -18.23 6.51 13.50
C LEU A 113 -18.55 6.79 14.97
N ALA A 114 -19.04 7.99 15.31
CA ALA A 114 -19.49 8.32 16.65
C ALA A 114 -20.71 7.48 17.07
N GLN A 115 -21.67 7.27 16.16
CA GLN A 115 -22.81 6.37 16.41
C GLN A 115 -22.35 4.93 16.63
N TYR A 116 -21.41 4.44 15.82
CA TYR A 116 -20.82 3.11 15.97
C TYR A 116 -20.10 2.93 17.32
N VAL A 117 -19.34 3.93 17.75
CA VAL A 117 -18.69 3.96 19.08
C VAL A 117 -19.72 3.92 20.21
N ALA A 118 -20.83 4.65 20.08
CA ALA A 118 -21.89 4.68 21.09
C ALA A 118 -22.66 3.35 21.16
N GLU A 119 -23.21 2.89 20.04
CA GLU A 119 -24.27 1.88 19.98
C GLU A 119 -23.87 0.56 19.30
N ASN A 120 -22.65 0.40 18.79
CA ASN A 120 -22.26 -0.68 17.87
C ASN A 120 -23.19 -0.81 16.64
N CYS A 121 -23.71 0.32 16.15
CA CYS A 121 -24.58 0.40 14.98
C CYS A 121 -24.36 1.70 14.20
N VAL A 122 -24.83 1.76 12.97
CA VAL A 122 -24.91 2.99 12.17
C VAL A 122 -26.25 3.10 11.46
N ILE A 123 -26.69 4.32 11.15
CA ILE A 123 -27.81 4.58 10.24
C ILE A 123 -27.24 4.76 8.83
N ASP A 124 -27.72 3.98 7.86
CA ASP A 124 -27.32 4.13 6.45
C ASP A 124 -27.97 5.35 5.78
N ASN A 125 -27.53 5.67 4.56
CA ASN A 125 -28.06 6.78 3.76
C ASN A 125 -29.55 6.63 3.36
N ARG A 126 -30.19 5.51 3.70
CA ARG A 126 -31.63 5.26 3.51
C ARG A 126 -32.41 5.32 4.84
N GLY A 127 -31.77 5.75 5.92
CA GLY A 127 -32.36 5.83 7.25
C GLY A 127 -32.44 4.50 8.01
N ARG A 128 -31.82 3.42 7.50
CA ARG A 128 -31.93 2.09 8.12
C ARG A 128 -30.84 1.89 9.18
N LYS A 129 -31.22 1.46 10.38
CA LYS A 129 -30.30 1.06 11.43
C LYS A 129 -29.65 -0.28 11.09
N ILE A 130 -28.32 -0.33 11.05
CA ILE A 130 -27.51 -1.51 10.77
C ILE A 130 -26.63 -1.77 12.00
N ALA A 131 -26.83 -2.92 12.65
CA ALA A 131 -26.06 -3.34 13.81
C ALA A 131 -24.77 -4.07 13.39
N ALA A 132 -23.76 -4.03 14.26
CA ALA A 132 -22.51 -4.78 14.07
C ALA A 132 -22.73 -6.30 14.16
N ALA A 133 -22.18 -7.02 13.20
CA ALA A 133 -22.01 -8.47 13.28
C ALA A 133 -20.77 -8.79 14.14
N ALA A 134 -20.79 -9.92 14.83
CA ALA A 134 -19.62 -10.47 15.51
C ALA A 134 -18.79 -11.28 14.52
N GLU A 135 -17.76 -10.68 13.92
CA GLU A 135 -16.81 -11.40 13.07
C GLU A 135 -15.67 -11.99 13.92
N SER A 136 -15.28 -13.23 13.65
CA SER A 136 -14.13 -13.84 14.32
C SER A 136 -12.81 -13.20 13.88
N ALA A 137 -11.89 -13.06 14.82
CA ALA A 137 -10.54 -12.58 14.61
C ALA A 137 -9.55 -13.41 15.44
N THR A 138 -8.42 -13.76 14.86
CA THR A 138 -7.31 -14.40 15.57
C THR A 138 -6.33 -13.33 16.00
N THR A 139 -6.09 -13.18 17.29
CA THR A 139 -5.02 -12.34 17.83
C THR A 139 -3.70 -13.12 17.86
N ALA A 140 -2.55 -12.46 17.98
CA ALA A 140 -1.35 -13.13 18.50
C ALA A 140 -1.49 -13.24 20.03
N PRO A 141 -1.36 -14.42 20.67
CA PRO A 141 -0.62 -15.62 20.22
C PRO A 141 -1.47 -16.77 19.63
N GLY A 142 -2.66 -16.51 19.12
CA GLY A 142 -3.54 -17.50 18.46
C GLY A 142 -4.98 -17.52 18.99
N GLU A 143 -5.30 -16.68 19.98
CA GLU A 143 -6.62 -16.64 20.61
C GLU A 143 -7.69 -16.10 19.65
N VAL A 144 -8.84 -16.77 19.61
CA VAL A 144 -10.01 -16.34 18.83
C VAL A 144 -10.85 -15.37 19.65
N THR A 145 -10.95 -14.14 19.17
CA THR A 145 -11.85 -13.10 19.68
C THR A 145 -12.94 -12.77 18.66
N PHE A 146 -13.97 -12.03 19.06
CA PHE A 146 -15.03 -11.57 18.18
C PHE A 146 -15.07 -10.05 18.14
N ARG A 147 -14.90 -9.49 16.95
CA ARG A 147 -14.88 -8.04 16.72
C ARG A 147 -16.24 -7.59 16.18
N PRO A 148 -16.82 -6.51 16.72
CA PRO A 148 -17.98 -5.88 16.08
C PRO A 148 -17.55 -5.32 14.73
N VAL A 149 -18.25 -5.69 13.66
CA VAL A 149 -17.99 -5.22 12.30
C VAL A 149 -19.28 -4.83 11.58
N ILE A 150 -19.26 -3.71 10.85
CA ILE A 150 -20.32 -3.31 9.91
C ILE A 150 -19.69 -3.01 8.56
N ARG A 151 -20.21 -3.58 7.47
CA ARG A 151 -19.72 -3.36 6.10
C ARG A 151 -20.81 -2.72 5.25
N LEU A 152 -20.54 -1.54 4.67
CA LEU A 152 -21.48 -0.77 3.85
C LEU A 152 -20.84 -0.38 2.50
N PRO A 153 -21.62 -0.21 1.42
CA PRO A 153 -21.15 0.52 0.24
C PRO A 153 -20.74 1.95 0.63
N SER A 154 -19.64 2.46 0.09
CA SER A 154 -19.22 3.84 0.33
C SER A 154 -20.17 4.83 -0.35
N PRO A 155 -20.70 5.85 0.36
CA PRO A 155 -21.42 6.96 -0.27
C PRO A 155 -20.51 7.84 -1.14
N HIS A 156 -19.20 7.81 -0.88
CA HIS A 156 -18.24 8.77 -1.42
C HIS A 156 -17.56 8.29 -2.70
N CYS A 157 -17.44 6.98 -2.85
CA CYS A 157 -16.75 6.38 -3.98
C CYS A 157 -17.47 5.14 -4.48
N ARG A 158 -17.94 5.18 -5.74
CA ARG A 158 -18.63 4.06 -6.38
C ARG A 158 -17.72 2.84 -6.35
N GLY A 159 -18.26 1.68 -5.93
CA GLY A 159 -17.48 0.44 -5.84
C GLY A 159 -16.51 0.37 -4.66
N GLY A 160 -16.36 1.42 -3.86
CA GLY A 160 -15.67 1.38 -2.58
C GLY A 160 -16.58 0.85 -1.46
N GLN A 161 -15.97 0.37 -0.37
CA GLN A 161 -16.68 -0.10 0.82
C GLN A 161 -16.23 0.74 2.04
N MET A 162 -17.16 1.03 2.94
CA MET A 162 -16.87 1.49 4.30
C MET A 162 -17.03 0.34 5.28
N ILE A 163 -16.07 0.17 6.17
CA ILE A 163 -16.11 -0.82 7.24
C ILE A 163 -15.95 -0.13 8.58
N PHE A 164 -16.86 -0.37 9.51
CA PHE A 164 -16.66 -0.03 10.92
C PHE A 164 -16.13 -1.27 11.63
N THR A 165 -15.04 -1.11 12.40
CA THR A 165 -14.46 -2.19 13.22
C THR A 165 -13.98 -1.67 14.57
N ARG A 166 -13.53 -2.55 15.45
CA ARG A 166 -12.82 -2.22 16.69
C ARG A 166 -11.70 -3.23 16.92
N ILE A 167 -10.46 -2.75 17.12
CA ILE A 167 -9.29 -3.63 17.29
C ILE A 167 -9.37 -4.39 18.63
N ASP A 168 -9.63 -3.68 19.72
CA ASP A 168 -9.93 -4.29 21.02
C ASP A 168 -11.45 -4.17 21.27
N PRO A 169 -12.22 -5.27 21.19
CA PRO A 169 -13.68 -5.26 21.40
C PRO A 169 -14.13 -4.53 22.67
N ALA A 170 -13.34 -4.61 23.75
CA ALA A 170 -13.62 -3.97 25.04
C ALA A 170 -13.31 -2.47 25.04
N ASN A 171 -12.23 -2.04 24.38
CA ASN A 171 -11.83 -0.64 24.31
C ASN A 171 -12.46 0.10 23.12
N LYS A 172 -13.58 0.79 23.38
CA LYS A 172 -14.27 1.67 22.43
C LYS A 172 -13.38 2.70 21.74
N GLY A 173 -12.28 3.15 22.36
CA GLY A 173 -11.31 4.07 21.76
C GLY A 173 -10.56 3.50 20.55
N THR A 174 -10.51 2.17 20.40
CA THR A 174 -9.92 1.49 19.24
C THR A 174 -10.89 1.28 18.08
N SER A 175 -12.06 1.95 18.11
CA SER A 175 -13.04 1.89 17.02
C SER A 175 -12.57 2.71 15.82
N MET A 176 -12.73 2.15 14.62
CA MET A 176 -12.28 2.77 13.37
C MET A 176 -13.34 2.67 12.27
N LEU A 177 -13.36 3.68 11.40
CA LEU A 177 -13.95 3.63 10.07
C LEU A 177 -12.82 3.37 9.06
N VAL A 178 -13.01 2.41 8.18
CA VAL A 178 -12.07 2.01 7.12
C VAL A 178 -12.74 2.24 5.78
N HIS A 179 -12.13 3.05 4.92
CA HIS A 179 -12.48 3.12 3.50
C HIS A 179 -11.63 2.10 2.74
N VAL A 180 -12.26 1.08 2.18
CA VAL A 180 -11.62 0.14 1.25
C VAL A 180 -11.68 0.71 -0.16
N ARG A 181 -10.53 0.67 -0.85
CA ARG A 181 -10.36 1.24 -2.19
C ARG A 181 -11.26 0.53 -3.22
N PRO A 182 -11.92 1.27 -4.13
CA PRO A 182 -12.72 0.67 -5.20
C PRO A 182 -11.91 -0.29 -6.07
N GLY A 183 -12.57 -1.37 -6.51
CA GLY A 183 -11.93 -2.44 -7.28
C GLY A 183 -11.26 -3.51 -6.43
N TRP A 184 -11.23 -3.39 -5.09
CA TRP A 184 -10.66 -4.41 -4.22
C TRP A 184 -11.44 -5.73 -4.28
N GLU A 185 -12.77 -5.72 -4.33
CA GLU A 185 -13.58 -6.95 -4.39
C GLU A 185 -13.27 -7.76 -5.67
N GLU A 186 -13.19 -7.09 -6.82
CA GLU A 186 -12.82 -7.70 -8.10
C GLU A 186 -11.37 -8.19 -8.11
N MET A 187 -10.46 -7.42 -7.51
CA MET A 187 -9.05 -7.80 -7.36
C MET A 187 -8.87 -9.00 -6.42
N TYR A 188 -9.56 -9.01 -5.28
CA TYR A 188 -9.62 -10.12 -4.34
C TYR A 188 -10.21 -11.37 -4.99
N GLY A 189 -11.33 -11.25 -5.71
CA GLY A 189 -11.93 -12.35 -6.48
C GLY A 189 -10.96 -12.97 -7.48
N TYR A 190 -10.19 -12.13 -8.19
CA TYR A 190 -9.12 -12.58 -9.09
C TYR A 190 -7.96 -13.26 -8.32
N LEU A 191 -7.43 -12.62 -7.28
CA LEU A 191 -6.27 -13.13 -6.53
C LEU A 191 -6.59 -14.44 -5.82
N ALA A 192 -7.76 -14.56 -5.20
CA ALA A 192 -8.20 -15.76 -4.49
C ALA A 192 -8.78 -16.84 -5.43
N GLY A 193 -8.87 -16.58 -6.74
CA GLY A 193 -9.31 -17.56 -7.73
C GLY A 193 -10.82 -17.77 -7.81
N LEU A 194 -11.63 -16.89 -7.23
CA LEU A 194 -13.07 -17.06 -7.01
C LEU A 194 -13.90 -16.79 -8.29
N ASP A 195 -13.37 -16.01 -9.22
CA ASP A 195 -13.91 -15.74 -10.55
C ASP A 195 -14.03 -17.00 -11.44
N ARG A 196 -13.14 -17.98 -11.26
CA ARG A 196 -13.14 -19.27 -11.98
C ARG A 196 -14.22 -20.25 -11.51
N ARG A 197 -15.10 -19.84 -10.57
CA ARG A 197 -16.13 -20.72 -9.98
C ARG A 197 -17.38 -20.93 -10.86
N ALA A 198 -17.50 -20.24 -11.99
CA ALA A 198 -18.68 -20.31 -12.85
C ALA A 198 -18.90 -21.70 -13.49
N ASP A 199 -17.82 -22.48 -13.69
CA ASP A 199 -17.83 -23.60 -14.65
C ASP A 199 -18.17 -24.97 -14.02
N GLY A 200 -18.69 -25.01 -12.79
CA GLY A 200 -19.22 -26.22 -12.13
C GLY A 200 -18.20 -27.30 -11.71
N GLU A 201 -17.04 -27.41 -12.36
CA GLU A 201 -16.02 -28.40 -12.01
C GLU A 201 -15.22 -27.99 -10.77
N ARG A 202 -15.38 -28.79 -9.70
CA ARG A 202 -14.71 -28.63 -8.39
C ARG A 202 -13.24 -29.11 -8.39
N LYS A 203 -12.47 -28.80 -9.45
CA LYS A 203 -11.01 -29.05 -9.49
C LYS A 203 -10.27 -27.95 -8.72
N THR A 204 -9.95 -28.24 -7.46
CA THR A 204 -8.98 -27.54 -6.56
C THR A 204 -8.42 -26.22 -7.10
N GLN A 205 -9.21 -25.15 -7.02
CA GLN A 205 -8.81 -23.85 -7.55
C GLN A 205 -7.89 -23.13 -6.56
N ASN A 206 -6.58 -23.31 -6.75
CA ASN A 206 -5.56 -22.59 -5.98
C ASN A 206 -5.66 -21.08 -6.24
N ALA A 207 -5.45 -20.28 -5.19
CA ALA A 207 -5.31 -18.83 -5.30
C ALA A 207 -4.22 -18.48 -6.34
N ARG A 208 -4.45 -17.42 -7.14
CA ARG A 208 -3.52 -16.95 -8.16
C ARG A 208 -2.28 -16.29 -7.58
N CYS A 209 -2.28 -15.93 -6.29
CA CYS A 209 -1.12 -15.41 -5.58
C CYS A 209 -0.82 -16.16 -4.28
N ALA A 210 0.43 -16.03 -3.83
CA ALA A 210 0.83 -16.28 -2.45
C ALA A 210 1.00 -14.91 -1.78
N ALA A 211 0.04 -14.53 -0.93
CA ALA A 211 -0.02 -13.17 -0.38
C ALA A 211 0.83 -12.99 0.88
N PHE A 212 1.37 -11.78 1.00
CA PHE A 212 2.12 -11.21 2.12
C PHE A 212 1.74 -9.74 2.25
N VAL A 213 1.94 -9.15 3.43
CA VAL A 213 1.72 -7.73 3.70
C VAL A 213 2.97 -7.14 4.34
N CYS A 214 3.38 -5.96 3.89
CA CYS A 214 4.49 -5.20 4.46
C CYS A 214 4.10 -3.72 4.55
N THR A 215 3.66 -3.29 5.74
CA THR A 215 3.24 -1.90 6.03
C THR A 215 4.20 -1.22 7.01
N MET A 216 4.12 0.11 7.10
CA MET A 216 4.79 0.90 8.15
C MET A 216 3.92 1.09 9.41
N SER A 217 2.67 0.61 9.39
CA SER A 217 1.69 0.76 10.48
C SER A 217 1.82 -0.36 11.53
N GLU A 218 1.25 -0.14 12.73
CA GLU A 218 1.34 -1.07 13.86
C GLU A 218 0.80 -2.48 13.56
N SER A 219 1.37 -3.53 14.17
CA SER A 219 1.08 -4.92 13.78
C SER A 219 -0.36 -5.36 14.07
N GLN A 220 -0.94 -4.98 15.21
CA GLN A 220 -2.34 -5.31 15.53
C GLN A 220 -3.32 -4.61 14.56
N TYR A 221 -2.99 -3.37 14.16
CA TYR A 221 -3.71 -2.62 13.14
C TYR A 221 -3.60 -3.32 11.77
N ALA A 222 -2.38 -3.65 11.34
CA ALA A 222 -2.12 -4.29 10.05
C ALA A 222 -2.85 -5.64 9.90
N GLN A 223 -2.83 -6.47 10.96
CA GLN A 223 -3.54 -7.75 10.99
C GLN A 223 -5.07 -7.57 10.92
N GLU A 224 -5.63 -6.58 11.61
CA GLU A 224 -7.07 -6.26 11.51
C GLU A 224 -7.45 -5.75 10.12
N MET A 225 -6.66 -4.83 9.56
CA MET A 225 -6.89 -4.30 8.22
C MET A 225 -6.82 -5.39 7.16
N TRP A 226 -5.87 -6.32 7.24
CA TRP A 226 -5.84 -7.46 6.34
C TRP A 226 -7.01 -8.43 6.57
N ARG A 227 -7.40 -8.73 7.81
CA ARG A 227 -8.58 -9.55 8.12
C ARG A 227 -9.87 -8.96 7.52
N LEU A 228 -9.98 -7.63 7.49
CA LEU A 228 -11.11 -6.97 6.85
C LEU A 228 -11.08 -7.07 5.32
N LEU A 229 -9.89 -7.04 4.70
CA LEU A 229 -9.70 -7.17 3.25
C LEU A 229 -9.80 -8.63 2.75
N ASP A 230 -9.40 -9.61 3.56
CA ASP A 230 -9.51 -11.06 3.30
C ASP A 230 -10.40 -11.74 4.36
N PRO A 231 -11.72 -11.47 4.38
CA PRO A 231 -12.62 -11.97 5.41
C PRO A 231 -12.84 -13.49 5.39
N ARG A 232 -12.30 -14.19 4.38
CA ARG A 232 -12.40 -15.65 4.24
C ARG A 232 -11.07 -16.36 4.49
N GLY A 233 -9.98 -15.62 4.73
CA GLY A 233 -8.63 -16.17 4.82
C GLY A 233 -8.18 -16.90 3.55
N ALA A 234 -8.66 -16.46 2.38
CA ALA A 234 -8.44 -17.12 1.09
C ALA A 234 -7.10 -16.73 0.44
N LEU A 235 -6.49 -15.63 0.87
CA LEU A 235 -5.16 -15.16 0.45
C LEU A 235 -4.12 -15.42 1.55
N ILE A 236 -4.47 -15.14 2.81
CA ILE A 236 -3.67 -15.45 4.01
C ILE A 236 -4.58 -16.11 5.04
N ALA A 237 -4.32 -17.37 5.39
CA ALA A 237 -5.10 -18.05 6.42
C ALA A 237 -4.93 -17.37 7.79
N PRO A 238 -5.95 -17.33 8.67
CA PRO A 238 -5.89 -16.57 9.94
C PRO A 238 -4.69 -16.93 10.83
N LYS A 239 -4.31 -18.22 10.86
CA LYS A 239 -3.13 -18.73 11.59
C LYS A 239 -1.78 -18.18 11.08
N ASP A 240 -1.72 -17.78 9.81
CA ASP A 240 -0.49 -17.34 9.15
C ASP A 240 -0.35 -15.80 9.18
N LEU A 241 -1.37 -15.07 9.66
CA LEU A 241 -1.39 -13.59 9.71
C LEU A 241 -0.16 -13.03 10.44
N ALA A 242 0.16 -13.55 11.63
CA ALA A 242 1.30 -13.08 12.42
C ALA A 242 2.67 -13.29 11.74
N HIS A 243 2.75 -14.18 10.74
CA HIS A 243 3.98 -14.50 9.99
C HIS A 243 4.02 -13.93 8.57
N ARG A 244 2.88 -13.45 8.04
CA ARG A 244 2.76 -12.89 6.69
C ARG A 244 2.30 -11.44 6.66
N VAL A 245 1.87 -10.87 7.79
CA VAL A 245 1.53 -9.46 7.95
C VAL A 245 2.59 -8.77 8.77
N VAL A 246 3.55 -8.16 8.07
CA VAL A 246 4.76 -7.57 8.65
C VAL A 246 4.61 -6.05 8.78
N SER A 247 5.00 -5.54 9.95
CA SER A 247 5.06 -4.11 10.26
C SER A 247 6.51 -3.68 10.41
N VAL A 248 6.94 -2.73 9.58
CA VAL A 248 8.26 -2.08 9.65
C VAL A 248 8.14 -0.77 10.42
N LYS A 249 9.16 -0.37 11.19
CA LYS A 249 9.11 0.86 11.98
C LYS A 249 9.26 2.09 11.08
N GLN A 250 8.19 2.88 10.95
CA GLN A 250 8.17 4.12 10.17
C GLN A 250 9.34 5.05 10.54
N GLY A 251 10.06 5.57 9.53
CA GLY A 251 11.13 6.54 9.70
C GLY A 251 12.46 5.99 10.24
N ALA A 252 12.49 4.77 10.80
CA ALA A 252 13.70 4.12 11.28
C ALA A 252 14.33 3.17 10.24
N GLU A 253 13.50 2.51 9.43
CA GLU A 253 13.94 1.50 8.47
C GLU A 253 13.21 1.61 7.13
N LEU A 254 13.82 1.12 6.05
CA LEU A 254 13.14 0.86 4.78
C LEU A 254 12.50 -0.53 4.79
N LYS A 255 11.42 -0.69 4.03
CA LYS A 255 10.87 -2.00 3.65
C LYS A 255 11.88 -2.73 2.75
N THR A 256 12.02 -4.04 2.92
CA THR A 256 12.89 -4.90 2.09
C THR A 256 12.14 -6.16 1.69
N LEU A 257 12.52 -6.79 0.58
CA LEU A 257 11.85 -8.01 0.13
C LEU A 257 12.03 -9.16 1.13
N GLU A 258 13.21 -9.26 1.77
CA GLU A 258 13.50 -10.23 2.85
C GLU A 258 12.52 -10.10 4.01
N LYS A 259 12.31 -8.87 4.51
CA LYS A 259 11.43 -8.62 5.66
C LYS A 259 9.97 -8.94 5.31
N ALA A 260 9.55 -8.63 4.09
CA ALA A 260 8.17 -8.84 3.64
C ALA A 260 7.78 -10.32 3.49
N VAL A 261 8.67 -11.18 2.95
CA VAL A 261 8.41 -12.63 2.81
C VAL A 261 8.93 -13.47 3.96
N GLY A 262 9.81 -12.92 4.81
CA GLY A 262 10.36 -13.57 5.99
C GLY A 262 11.00 -14.92 5.70
N SER A 263 10.84 -15.85 6.64
CA SER A 263 11.38 -17.22 6.56
C SER A 263 10.59 -18.18 5.66
N TRP A 264 9.61 -17.69 4.88
CA TRP A 264 8.86 -18.53 3.92
C TRP A 264 9.70 -18.95 2.70
N GLY A 265 10.96 -18.51 2.64
CA GLY A 265 11.97 -18.92 1.65
C GLY A 265 11.81 -18.27 0.28
N ILE A 266 10.69 -17.59 0.01
CA ILE A 266 10.33 -17.04 -1.32
C ILE A 266 11.51 -16.31 -1.97
N ALA A 267 11.89 -16.78 -3.17
CA ALA A 267 12.87 -16.09 -4.01
C ALA A 267 12.35 -14.70 -4.38
N LYS A 268 13.17 -13.67 -4.09
CA LYS A 268 12.79 -12.24 -4.13
C LYS A 268 12.56 -11.77 -5.57
N GLU A 269 13.28 -12.38 -6.48
CA GLU A 269 13.18 -12.29 -7.93
C GLU A 269 11.75 -12.60 -8.42
N LEU A 270 10.98 -13.41 -7.66
CA LEU A 270 9.60 -13.76 -8.00
C LEU A 270 8.56 -12.81 -7.38
N CYS A 271 8.95 -11.93 -6.46
CA CYS A 271 8.02 -11.06 -5.74
C CYS A 271 7.55 -9.90 -6.59
N VAL A 272 6.25 -9.62 -6.56
CA VAL A 272 5.67 -8.33 -6.95
C VAL A 272 5.20 -7.61 -5.69
N VAL A 273 5.50 -6.32 -5.59
CA VAL A 273 5.03 -5.42 -4.53
C VAL A 273 3.94 -4.51 -5.10
N LEU A 274 2.82 -4.37 -4.40
CA LEU A 274 1.82 -3.32 -4.64
C LEU A 274 1.92 -2.30 -3.49
N ASP A 275 2.33 -1.07 -3.80
CA ASP A 275 2.56 0.00 -2.81
C ASP A 275 2.34 1.37 -3.50
N ASP A 276 1.93 2.38 -2.75
CA ASP A 276 1.77 3.75 -3.25
C ASP A 276 3.12 4.52 -3.33
N ARG A 277 4.13 4.10 -2.55
CA ARG A 277 5.41 4.77 -2.39
C ARG A 277 6.59 3.85 -2.69
N THR A 278 7.33 4.16 -3.75
CA THR A 278 8.60 3.46 -4.06
C THR A 278 9.77 3.88 -3.15
N ALA A 279 9.69 5.05 -2.52
CA ALA A 279 10.77 5.63 -1.72
C ALA A 279 10.93 4.99 -0.32
N VAL A 280 9.87 4.34 0.21
CA VAL A 280 9.92 3.64 1.52
C VAL A 280 10.54 2.24 1.42
N TRP A 281 10.91 1.82 0.22
CA TRP A 281 11.58 0.55 -0.07
C TRP A 281 13.06 0.73 -0.37
N GLU A 282 13.84 -0.30 -0.06
CA GLU A 282 15.23 -0.42 -0.49
C GLU A 282 15.38 -0.29 -2.02
N PRO A 283 16.54 0.18 -2.53
CA PRO A 283 16.75 0.34 -3.98
C PRO A 283 16.53 -0.94 -4.80
N ARG A 284 16.84 -2.11 -4.25
CA ARG A 284 16.69 -3.42 -4.92
C ARG A 284 15.25 -3.86 -5.11
N ALA A 285 14.34 -3.46 -4.22
CA ALA A 285 12.93 -3.80 -4.32
C ALA A 285 12.21 -2.97 -5.40
N ARG A 286 12.69 -1.78 -5.74
CA ARG A 286 12.03 -0.82 -6.65
C ARG A 286 11.56 -1.40 -8.01
N PRO A 287 12.34 -2.20 -8.76
CA PRO A 287 11.85 -2.80 -10.01
C PRO A 287 10.73 -3.85 -9.82
N HIS A 288 10.49 -4.31 -8.59
CA HIS A 288 9.39 -5.19 -8.21
C HIS A 288 8.10 -4.42 -7.81
N ILE A 289 8.14 -3.09 -7.70
CA ILE A 289 7.02 -2.28 -7.21
C ILE A 289 6.10 -1.85 -8.35
N LEU A 290 4.91 -2.44 -8.38
CA LEU A 290 3.76 -1.93 -9.11
C LEU A 290 3.19 -0.71 -8.36
N ALA A 291 3.78 0.46 -8.62
CA ALA A 291 3.39 1.70 -7.97
C ALA A 291 1.97 2.13 -8.37
N VAL A 292 1.12 2.43 -7.39
CA VAL A 292 -0.24 2.98 -7.59
C VAL A 292 -0.35 4.40 -7.05
N ALA A 293 -1.37 5.16 -7.48
CA ALA A 293 -1.65 6.45 -6.86
C ALA A 293 -2.10 6.25 -5.39
N PRO A 294 -1.79 7.18 -4.46
CA PRO A 294 -2.29 7.12 -3.09
C PRO A 294 -3.81 7.35 -3.04
N PHE A 295 -4.52 6.43 -2.39
CA PHE A 295 -5.95 6.49 -2.14
C PHE A 295 -6.25 7.43 -0.96
N MET A 296 -6.91 8.56 -1.23
CA MET A 296 -7.11 9.61 -0.22
C MET A 296 -8.55 10.16 -0.22
N PRO A 297 -9.47 9.58 0.57
CA PRO A 297 -10.88 9.99 0.64
C PRO A 297 -11.13 11.45 1.06
N TYR A 298 -10.16 12.12 1.69
CA TYR A 298 -10.28 13.51 2.21
C TYR A 298 -9.12 14.42 1.77
N ALA A 299 -8.50 14.17 0.60
CA ALA A 299 -7.38 14.99 0.06
C ALA A 299 -7.58 15.36 -1.43
N THR A 300 -8.80 15.74 -1.83
CA THR A 300 -9.11 15.98 -3.25
C THR A 300 -8.64 17.33 -3.77
N ASP A 301 -8.22 18.23 -2.87
CA ASP A 301 -7.65 19.55 -3.18
C ASP A 301 -6.13 19.51 -3.42
N THR A 302 -5.42 18.64 -2.70
CA THR A 302 -3.96 18.59 -2.59
C THR A 302 -3.33 17.39 -3.29
N GLY A 303 -4.12 16.39 -3.68
CA GLY A 303 -3.65 15.19 -4.39
C GLY A 303 -4.64 14.65 -5.43
N PRO A 304 -4.45 13.42 -5.92
CA PRO A 304 -5.43 12.76 -6.78
C PRO A 304 -6.81 12.62 -6.09
N GLY A 305 -6.83 12.42 -4.78
CA GLY A 305 -8.05 12.26 -3.99
C GLY A 305 -8.83 11.03 -4.41
N LEU A 306 -10.00 11.24 -5.01
CA LEU A 306 -10.86 10.20 -5.60
C LEU A 306 -10.82 10.18 -7.14
N ARG A 307 -9.95 10.97 -7.80
CA ARG A 307 -9.87 11.01 -9.26
C ARG A 307 -9.22 9.75 -9.82
N GLY A 308 -9.99 8.97 -10.58
CA GLY A 308 -9.55 7.67 -11.12
C GLY A 308 -9.89 6.49 -10.20
N GLU A 309 -10.45 6.74 -9.02
CA GLU A 309 -11.01 5.68 -8.18
C GLU A 309 -12.37 5.27 -8.74
N ALA A 310 -12.47 4.01 -9.16
CA ALA A 310 -13.65 3.41 -9.78
C ALA A 310 -13.57 1.87 -9.64
N PRO A 311 -14.70 1.16 -9.68
CA PRO A 311 -14.70 -0.30 -9.82
C PRO A 311 -14.36 -0.71 -11.26
N GLY A 312 -14.07 -1.99 -11.45
CA GLY A 312 -13.75 -2.56 -12.75
C GLY A 312 -12.47 -2.01 -13.37
N GLU A 313 -12.29 -2.26 -14.66
CA GLU A 313 -10.98 -2.18 -15.32
C GLU A 313 -10.42 -0.75 -15.45
N ALA A 314 -11.28 0.27 -15.53
CA ALA A 314 -10.84 1.66 -15.68
C ALA A 314 -10.31 2.30 -14.38
N GLY A 315 -10.58 1.69 -13.22
CA GLY A 315 -10.09 2.16 -11.92
C GLY A 315 -8.65 1.77 -11.62
N VAL A 316 -8.05 2.38 -10.59
CA VAL A 316 -6.63 2.14 -10.23
C VAL A 316 -6.34 0.66 -9.93
N LEU A 317 -7.16 0.00 -9.10
CA LEU A 317 -6.98 -1.42 -8.82
C LEU A 317 -7.32 -2.31 -10.02
N GLY A 318 -8.21 -1.88 -10.92
CA GLY A 318 -8.46 -2.57 -12.19
C GLY A 318 -7.27 -2.55 -13.15
N ALA A 319 -6.59 -1.41 -13.25
CA ALA A 319 -5.33 -1.27 -13.99
C ALA A 319 -4.20 -2.10 -13.36
N ALA A 320 -4.08 -2.08 -12.02
CA ALA A 320 -3.15 -2.93 -11.30
C ALA A 320 -3.42 -4.42 -11.58
N ARG A 321 -4.68 -4.88 -11.49
CA ARG A 321 -5.10 -6.25 -11.77
C ARG A 321 -4.64 -6.72 -13.16
N ARG A 322 -4.80 -5.90 -14.22
CA ARG A 322 -4.33 -6.24 -15.57
C ARG A 322 -2.81 -6.39 -15.66
N MET A 323 -2.05 -5.48 -15.03
CA MET A 323 -0.59 -5.57 -15.00
C MET A 323 -0.11 -6.79 -14.22
N LEU A 324 -0.74 -7.13 -13.10
CA LEU A 324 -0.47 -8.35 -12.33
C LEU A 324 -0.81 -9.61 -13.12
N GLU A 325 -1.93 -9.62 -13.85
CA GLU A 325 -2.33 -10.74 -14.69
C GLU A 325 -1.33 -11.01 -15.83
N LYS A 326 -0.86 -9.95 -16.49
CA LYS A 326 0.17 -10.02 -17.53
C LYS A 326 1.53 -10.44 -16.97
N THR A 327 1.97 -9.84 -15.86
CA THR A 327 3.21 -10.21 -15.15
C THR A 327 3.18 -11.68 -14.75
N ARG A 328 2.06 -12.14 -14.16
CA ARG A 328 1.85 -13.54 -13.78
C ARG A 328 1.97 -14.47 -14.99
N MET A 329 1.33 -14.15 -16.11
CA MET A 329 1.40 -14.96 -17.33
C MET A 329 2.82 -15.06 -17.87
N ASP A 330 3.53 -13.93 -17.99
CA ASP A 330 4.88 -13.88 -18.58
C ASP A 330 5.93 -14.55 -17.67
N LEU A 331 5.80 -14.38 -16.35
CA LEU A 331 6.64 -15.05 -15.34
C LEU A 331 6.48 -16.57 -15.43
N PHE A 332 5.25 -17.08 -15.50
CA PHE A 332 5.01 -18.54 -15.60
C PHE A 332 5.34 -19.12 -16.98
N MET A 333 5.17 -18.37 -18.06
CA MET A 333 5.67 -18.78 -19.39
C MET A 333 7.19 -18.88 -19.42
N THR A 334 7.89 -17.97 -18.75
CA THR A 334 9.36 -18.02 -18.58
C THR A 334 9.77 -19.20 -17.71
N TYR A 335 9.12 -19.40 -16.56
CA TYR A 335 9.34 -20.56 -15.70
C TYR A 335 9.14 -21.89 -16.43
N GLU A 336 8.09 -22.04 -17.23
CA GLU A 336 7.84 -23.28 -17.98
C GLU A 336 8.93 -23.58 -19.00
N ARG A 337 9.49 -22.57 -19.69
CA ARG A 337 10.63 -22.75 -20.60
C ARG A 337 11.89 -23.15 -19.83
N PHE A 338 12.16 -22.44 -18.73
CA PHE A 338 13.27 -22.69 -17.82
C PHE A 338 13.24 -24.13 -17.26
N ALA A 339 12.11 -24.54 -16.69
CA ALA A 339 11.93 -25.87 -16.12
C ALA A 339 12.04 -26.98 -17.19
N LYS A 340 11.46 -26.79 -18.38
CA LYS A 340 11.59 -27.74 -19.51
C LYS A 340 13.03 -27.89 -19.99
N PHE A 341 13.86 -26.83 -19.89
CA PHE A 341 15.28 -26.89 -20.21
C PHE A 341 16.07 -27.65 -19.12
N HIS A 342 15.95 -27.26 -17.85
CA HIS A 342 16.69 -27.92 -16.76
C HIS A 342 16.24 -29.36 -16.48
N ALA A 343 15.00 -29.74 -16.83
CA ALA A 343 14.58 -31.15 -16.81
C ALA A 343 15.34 -32.02 -17.84
N LYS A 344 15.77 -31.42 -18.97
CA LYS A 344 16.61 -32.10 -19.98
C LYS A 344 18.10 -32.00 -19.68
N PHE A 345 18.52 -30.91 -19.05
CA PHE A 345 19.91 -30.59 -18.73
C PHE A 345 20.07 -30.26 -17.24
N PRO A 346 19.96 -31.25 -16.34
CA PRO A 346 19.94 -31.01 -14.88
C PRO A 346 21.23 -30.40 -14.35
N ASN A 347 22.36 -30.69 -15.01
CA ASN A 347 23.69 -30.18 -14.65
C ASN A 347 24.08 -28.89 -15.41
N ALA A 348 23.19 -28.29 -16.21
CA ALA A 348 23.49 -27.03 -16.87
C ALA A 348 23.70 -25.92 -15.83
N PRO A 349 24.83 -25.19 -15.86
CA PRO A 349 25.09 -24.14 -14.88
C PRO A 349 24.12 -22.97 -15.09
N PHE A 350 23.85 -22.26 -13.99
CA PHE A 350 23.13 -20.99 -14.01
C PHE A 350 24.06 -19.94 -14.60
N GLU A 351 23.68 -19.36 -15.74
CA GLU A 351 24.32 -18.14 -16.22
C GLU A 351 23.79 -16.98 -15.35
N PRO A 352 24.67 -16.09 -14.85
CA PRO A 352 24.21 -14.92 -14.13
C PRO A 352 23.55 -13.92 -15.11
N PRO A 353 22.61 -13.07 -14.65
CA PRO A 353 21.96 -12.08 -15.51
C PRO A 353 22.97 -11.18 -16.23
N ALA A 354 22.62 -10.76 -17.46
CA ALA A 354 23.47 -9.92 -18.31
C ALA A 354 23.65 -8.51 -17.70
N GLY A 355 24.66 -8.39 -16.84
CA GLY A 355 24.92 -7.21 -16.00
C GLY A 355 25.57 -7.53 -14.65
N SER A 356 25.58 -8.80 -14.23
CA SER A 356 26.19 -9.24 -12.96
C SER A 356 27.73 -9.34 -12.98
N LEU A 357 28.38 -9.18 -14.13
CA LEU A 357 29.84 -9.18 -14.23
C LEU A 357 30.40 -7.91 -13.59
N THR A 358 30.84 -8.02 -12.34
CA THR A 358 31.62 -6.94 -11.72
C THR A 358 33.01 -6.90 -12.34
N ARG A 359 33.62 -5.71 -12.40
CA ARG A 359 34.90 -5.44 -13.08
C ARG A 359 36.12 -6.22 -12.55
N ARG A 360 35.96 -7.11 -11.56
CA ARG A 360 37.05 -7.91 -10.97
C ARG A 360 37.27 -9.25 -11.66
N ASP A 361 36.29 -9.77 -12.40
CA ASP A 361 36.38 -11.11 -13.02
C ASP A 361 37.13 -11.09 -14.36
N ALA A 362 37.55 -9.92 -14.84
CA ALA A 362 38.27 -9.74 -16.11
C ALA A 362 39.79 -10.02 -16.02
N ASP A 363 40.38 -9.98 -14.82
CA ASP A 363 41.85 -10.03 -14.66
C ASP A 363 42.40 -11.44 -14.39
N ASN A 364 41.57 -12.50 -14.37
CA ASN A 364 41.98 -13.82 -13.90
C ASN A 364 41.74 -15.00 -14.86
N SER A 365 41.49 -14.75 -16.15
CA SER A 365 41.37 -15.79 -17.19
C SER A 365 42.63 -15.88 -18.06
N ALA A 366 43.75 -16.29 -17.46
CA ALA A 366 45.00 -16.56 -18.16
C ALA A 366 45.52 -17.99 -17.87
N VAL A 367 44.81 -19.03 -18.35
CA VAL A 367 45.39 -20.39 -18.53
C VAL A 367 44.79 -21.09 -19.76
N SER A 368 45.69 -21.68 -20.57
CA SER A 368 45.52 -22.70 -21.61
C SER A 368 44.56 -22.46 -22.79
N GLU A 369 45.13 -22.02 -23.92
CA GLU A 369 44.68 -22.48 -25.24
C GLU A 369 44.97 -23.99 -25.38
N SER A 370 43.95 -24.84 -25.49
CA SER A 370 43.99 -26.05 -26.32
C SER A 370 42.58 -26.63 -26.50
N VAL A 371 42.35 -27.25 -27.66
CA VAL A 371 41.07 -27.73 -28.23
C VAL A 371 40.29 -26.66 -28.99
N ARG A 372 40.56 -26.58 -30.30
CA ARG A 372 39.64 -26.04 -31.31
C ARG A 372 38.82 -27.18 -31.91
N ASP A 373 37.77 -26.78 -32.62
CA ASP A 373 37.01 -27.55 -33.61
C ASP A 373 36.04 -28.61 -33.07
N THR A 374 34.85 -28.14 -32.71
CA THR A 374 33.60 -28.74 -33.22
C THR A 374 32.43 -27.74 -33.15
N GLU A 375 31.74 -27.56 -34.28
CA GLU A 375 30.48 -26.83 -34.47
C GLU A 375 30.46 -25.30 -34.16
N PRO A 376 29.78 -24.48 -34.98
CA PRO A 376 29.49 -23.09 -34.61
C PRO A 376 28.48 -23.08 -33.46
N PHE A 377 28.97 -22.91 -32.23
CA PHE A 377 28.14 -22.92 -31.03
C PHE A 377 26.99 -21.91 -31.17
N PHE A 378 25.77 -22.43 -31.38
CA PHE A 378 24.60 -21.62 -31.60
C PHE A 378 24.43 -20.64 -30.44
N LYS A 379 24.13 -19.36 -30.73
CA LYS A 379 23.59 -18.41 -29.76
C LYS A 379 22.15 -18.78 -29.38
N THR A 380 21.93 -20.00 -28.91
CA THR A 380 20.73 -20.41 -28.20
C THR A 380 20.85 -19.86 -26.79
N SER A 381 20.22 -18.71 -26.54
CA SER A 381 20.17 -18.12 -25.20
C SER A 381 19.59 -19.16 -24.22
N ARG A 382 20.42 -19.61 -23.27
CA ARG A 382 19.97 -20.50 -22.20
C ARG A 382 18.77 -19.83 -21.51
N PRO A 383 17.63 -20.52 -21.36
CA PRO A 383 16.48 -19.94 -20.67
C PRO A 383 16.91 -19.48 -19.28
N GLN A 384 16.77 -18.19 -19.03
CA GLN A 384 17.05 -17.60 -17.72
C GLN A 384 15.91 -17.93 -16.75
N PRO A 385 16.18 -17.97 -15.44
CA PRO A 385 15.11 -18.06 -14.46
C PRO A 385 14.15 -16.88 -14.59
N PRO A 386 12.87 -17.06 -14.20
CA PRO A 386 11.90 -15.98 -14.16
C PRO A 386 12.29 -14.91 -13.11
N ASP A 387 12.30 -13.64 -13.52
CA ASP A 387 12.47 -12.49 -12.64
C ASP A 387 11.40 -11.43 -12.96
N VAL A 388 10.74 -10.94 -11.91
CA VAL A 388 9.78 -9.83 -11.95
C VAL A 388 10.48 -8.52 -12.30
N SER A 389 11.74 -8.32 -11.86
CA SER A 389 12.51 -7.10 -12.10
C SER A 389 12.72 -6.81 -13.60
N GLU A 390 12.78 -7.86 -14.42
CA GLU A 390 12.86 -7.80 -15.89
C GLU A 390 11.47 -7.74 -16.56
N THR A 391 10.43 -8.25 -15.91
CA THR A 391 9.09 -8.41 -16.50
C THR A 391 8.18 -7.21 -16.24
N LEU A 392 8.18 -6.67 -15.02
CA LEU A 392 7.22 -5.66 -14.56
C LEU A 392 7.52 -4.24 -15.08
N PRO A 393 8.77 -3.72 -15.04
CA PRO A 393 9.05 -2.36 -15.52
C PRO A 393 8.72 -2.10 -16.99
N PRO A 394 8.95 -3.03 -17.95
CA PRO A 394 8.49 -2.87 -19.33
C PRO A 394 6.96 -2.72 -19.44
N LEU A 395 6.19 -3.49 -18.66
CA LEU A 395 4.73 -3.43 -18.64
C LEU A 395 4.22 -2.11 -18.07
N MET A 396 4.79 -1.66 -16.95
CA MET A 396 4.47 -0.35 -16.36
C MET A 396 4.78 0.80 -17.35
N ASN A 397 5.92 0.75 -18.02
CA ASN A 397 6.31 1.73 -19.03
C ASN A 397 5.38 1.72 -20.27
N ALA A 398 4.93 0.54 -20.71
CA ALA A 398 3.96 0.43 -21.80
C ALA A 398 2.60 1.03 -21.39
N HIS A 399 2.11 0.69 -20.19
CA HIS A 399 0.85 1.20 -19.68
C HIS A 399 0.88 2.71 -19.44
N ALA A 400 1.98 3.26 -18.91
CA ALA A 400 2.17 4.70 -18.74
C ALA A 400 2.14 5.45 -20.09
N LYS A 401 2.76 4.89 -21.14
CA LYS A 401 2.71 5.44 -22.50
C LYS A 401 1.30 5.39 -23.10
N GLU A 402 0.55 4.32 -22.86
CA GLU A 402 -0.84 4.18 -23.28
C GLU A 402 -1.75 5.20 -22.58
N ALA A 403 -1.66 5.31 -21.25
CA ALA A 403 -2.40 6.27 -20.45
C ALA A 403 -2.08 7.72 -20.87
N ALA A 404 -0.81 8.05 -21.12
CA ALA A 404 -0.41 9.36 -21.63
C ALA A 404 -1.00 9.64 -23.03
N ARG A 405 -1.06 8.64 -23.92
CA ARG A 405 -1.71 8.77 -25.24
C ARG A 405 -3.22 8.99 -25.12
N ALA A 406 -3.91 8.24 -24.26
CA ALA A 406 -5.35 8.42 -24.03
C ALA A 406 -5.66 9.82 -23.47
N VAL A 407 -4.85 10.31 -22.52
CA VAL A 407 -4.95 11.69 -22.00
C VAL A 407 -4.64 12.71 -23.09
N ALA A 408 -3.66 12.47 -23.97
CA ALA A 408 -3.35 13.37 -25.08
C ALA A 408 -4.44 13.39 -26.17
N GLN A 409 -5.12 12.27 -26.42
CA GLN A 409 -6.26 12.20 -27.35
C GLN A 409 -7.49 12.93 -26.78
N MET A 410 -7.86 12.67 -25.52
CA MET A 410 -8.94 13.40 -24.86
C MET A 410 -8.59 14.88 -24.66
N GLY A 411 -7.32 15.21 -24.38
CA GLY A 411 -6.81 16.59 -24.34
C GLY A 411 -6.81 17.26 -25.72
N GLY A 412 -6.58 16.49 -26.79
CA GLY A 412 -6.66 16.94 -28.17
C GLY A 412 -8.09 17.30 -28.58
N ALA A 413 -9.08 16.48 -28.19
CA ALA A 413 -10.49 16.79 -28.33
C ALA A 413 -10.92 17.96 -27.41
N ALA A 414 -10.36 18.04 -26.21
CA ALA A 414 -10.60 19.12 -25.26
C ALA A 414 -9.90 20.44 -25.63
N ARG A 415 -9.12 20.54 -26.73
CA ARG A 415 -8.63 21.85 -27.20
C ARG A 415 -9.73 22.78 -27.76
N SER A 416 -10.98 22.33 -27.76
CA SER A 416 -12.18 23.18 -27.94
C SER A 416 -12.86 23.61 -26.62
N ALA A 417 -12.32 23.25 -25.44
CA ALA A 417 -12.82 23.71 -24.13
C ALA A 417 -11.66 23.90 -23.12
N ALA A 418 -11.44 25.13 -22.66
CA ALA A 418 -10.20 25.59 -22.06
C ALA A 418 -9.69 24.84 -20.80
N GLY A 419 -8.35 24.79 -20.66
CA GLY A 419 -7.68 24.95 -19.36
C GLY A 419 -7.39 23.70 -18.52
N ALA A 420 -6.40 22.88 -18.91
CA ALA A 420 -5.90 21.77 -18.08
C ALA A 420 -4.36 21.64 -18.05
N GLY A 421 -3.65 22.75 -17.81
CA GLY A 421 -2.18 22.79 -17.75
C GLY A 421 -1.59 22.65 -16.34
N SER A 422 -1.41 21.42 -15.83
CA SER A 422 -0.41 21.09 -14.78
C SER A 422 -0.29 19.57 -14.57
N ARG A 423 0.30 18.84 -15.54
CA ARG A 423 0.50 17.37 -15.43
C ARG A 423 1.89 16.85 -15.82
N LEU A 424 2.79 17.71 -16.33
CA LEU A 424 4.16 17.31 -16.66
C LEU A 424 5.08 17.23 -15.43
N ASN A 425 4.90 18.12 -14.44
CA ASN A 425 5.83 18.20 -13.30
C ASN A 425 5.74 16.98 -12.35
N ALA A 426 4.59 16.30 -12.31
CA ALA A 426 4.40 15.07 -11.52
C ALA A 426 5.00 13.82 -12.17
N MET A 427 5.39 13.86 -13.45
CA MET A 427 6.02 12.73 -14.16
C MET A 427 7.53 12.90 -14.39
N LEU A 428 8.10 14.09 -14.11
CA LEU A 428 9.52 14.40 -14.33
C LEU A 428 10.34 14.61 -13.05
N GLY A 429 9.72 14.60 -11.86
CA GLY A 429 10.39 14.76 -10.55
C GLY A 429 11.35 13.63 -10.13
N GLY A 430 11.71 12.72 -11.03
CA GLY A 430 12.61 11.58 -10.77
C GLY A 430 14.08 11.80 -11.14
N ILE A 431 14.45 12.91 -11.80
CA ILE A 431 15.84 13.18 -12.24
C ILE A 431 16.24 14.65 -12.04
N ALA A 432 16.61 15.01 -10.81
CA ALA A 432 17.61 16.05 -10.51
C ALA A 432 17.93 16.08 -9.00
N ALA A 433 19.18 15.82 -8.62
CA ALA A 433 19.67 16.13 -7.28
C ALA A 433 20.15 17.59 -7.24
N PRO A 434 19.73 18.44 -6.27
CA PRO A 434 20.30 19.76 -6.10
C PRO A 434 21.72 19.67 -5.52
N ARG A 435 22.67 20.37 -6.15
CA ARG A 435 24.01 20.60 -5.58
C ARG A 435 23.94 21.56 -4.40
N VAL A 436 24.91 21.44 -3.51
CA VAL A 436 25.13 22.33 -2.36
C VAL A 436 25.48 23.75 -2.82
N ALA A 437 24.77 24.75 -2.29
CA ALA A 437 25.23 26.12 -2.12
C ALA A 437 24.56 26.67 -0.84
N GLY A 438 25.34 27.17 0.11
CA GLY A 438 24.90 27.32 1.50
C GLY A 438 24.34 28.69 1.89
N ALA A 439 23.48 28.69 2.91
CA ALA A 439 23.26 29.82 3.82
C ALA A 439 22.66 29.28 5.14
N VAL A 440 23.51 28.93 6.12
CA VAL A 440 23.04 28.51 7.44
C VAL A 440 22.63 29.72 8.25
N LYS A 441 21.33 29.88 8.49
CA LYS A 441 20.80 30.60 9.66
C LYS A 441 19.90 29.67 10.46
N THR A 442 20.49 29.08 11.49
CA THR A 442 19.80 28.29 12.51
C THR A 442 18.85 29.17 13.31
N LEU A 443 17.57 28.79 13.34
CA LEU A 443 16.63 29.22 14.38
C LEU A 443 16.09 27.95 15.04
N ALA A 444 16.47 27.76 16.30
CA ALA A 444 16.09 26.59 17.08
C ALA A 444 14.66 26.76 17.61
N SER A 445 13.80 25.77 17.39
CA SER A 445 12.52 25.65 18.11
C SER A 445 12.77 24.95 19.44
N ALA A 446 12.70 25.71 20.54
CA ALA A 446 12.95 25.21 21.87
C ALA A 446 11.84 24.23 22.35
N SER A 447 12.24 23.05 22.80
CA SER A 447 11.39 22.14 23.57
C SER A 447 11.50 22.47 25.06
N PHE A 448 10.41 22.98 25.64
CA PHE A 448 10.30 23.19 27.09
C PHE A 448 10.18 21.83 27.81
N VAL A 449 11.24 21.39 28.47
CA VAL A 449 11.20 20.32 29.47
C VAL A 449 11.34 20.96 30.85
N LYS A 450 10.31 20.81 31.70
CA LYS A 450 10.34 21.36 33.06
C LYS A 450 10.96 20.35 34.01
N ASN A 451 11.93 20.79 34.78
CA ASN A 451 12.83 19.96 35.56
C ASN A 451 12.28 19.68 36.97
N ALA A 452 12.40 18.44 37.43
CA ALA A 452 12.42 18.00 38.83
C ALA A 452 13.01 16.56 38.83
N GLY A 453 14.07 16.21 39.55
CA GLY A 453 14.81 16.94 40.58
C GLY A 453 14.98 16.04 41.81
N GLY A 454 16.07 15.27 41.86
CA GLY A 454 16.31 14.32 42.96
C GLY A 454 17.42 13.30 42.67
N GLU A 455 18.68 13.70 42.77
CA GLU A 455 19.81 12.76 42.89
C GLU A 455 19.93 12.26 44.34
N ILE A 456 20.15 10.96 44.56
CA ILE A 456 21.10 10.46 45.58
C ILE A 456 21.89 9.29 44.97
N ARG A 457 23.17 9.19 45.37
CA ARG A 457 24.21 8.30 44.84
C ARG A 457 24.20 6.90 45.47
N GLY A 458 24.86 5.96 44.80
CA GLY A 458 25.91 5.17 45.46
C GLY A 458 25.75 3.65 45.57
N ALA A 459 26.47 2.94 44.70
CA ALA A 459 27.21 1.68 44.87
C ALA A 459 26.99 0.75 46.10
N GLY A 460 27.12 -0.56 45.86
CA GLY A 460 27.47 -1.54 46.90
C GLY A 460 27.02 -2.97 46.58
N GLU A 461 27.96 -3.88 46.38
CA GLU A 461 27.72 -5.32 46.20
C GLU A 461 27.41 -6.00 47.54
N HIS A 462 26.64 -7.11 47.54
CA HIS A 462 27.02 -8.28 48.33
C HIS A 462 26.33 -9.59 47.91
N GLU A 463 27.15 -10.62 47.67
CA GLU A 463 26.80 -12.02 47.47
C GLU A 463 26.38 -12.70 48.80
N LYS A 464 25.37 -13.60 48.80
CA LYS A 464 25.38 -14.85 49.59
C LYS A 464 24.31 -15.90 49.21
N ARG A 465 24.69 -17.15 49.49
CA ARG A 465 24.22 -18.44 48.96
C ARG A 465 22.97 -19.04 49.64
N ASP A 466 22.37 -19.99 48.91
CA ASP A 466 21.53 -21.17 49.29
C ASP A 466 22.03 -21.97 50.54
N PRO A 467 21.32 -23.02 51.08
CA PRO A 467 20.32 -23.92 50.45
C PRO A 467 19.10 -24.39 51.32
N GLY A 468 18.21 -25.27 50.80
CA GLY A 468 17.34 -26.11 51.66
C GLY A 468 16.21 -26.96 51.03
N ILE A 469 16.41 -28.28 50.93
CA ILE A 469 15.54 -29.39 50.44
C ILE A 469 15.97 -30.66 51.24
N PRO A 470 15.14 -31.68 51.67
CA PRO A 470 13.94 -32.34 51.08
C PRO A 470 12.77 -32.47 52.13
N PRO A 471 11.86 -33.51 52.26
CA PRO A 471 11.58 -34.72 51.45
C PRO A 471 10.11 -35.21 51.21
N GLU A 472 10.01 -36.01 50.13
CA GLU A 472 9.32 -37.32 49.91
C GLU A 472 7.91 -37.72 50.42
N SER A 473 7.18 -38.31 49.43
CA SER A 473 6.41 -39.56 49.49
C SER A 473 4.99 -39.60 50.11
N GLY A 474 4.12 -40.37 49.46
CA GLY A 474 2.74 -40.64 49.87
C GLY A 474 1.96 -41.36 48.77
N ALA A 475 2.14 -42.68 48.67
CA ALA A 475 1.36 -43.51 47.74
C ALA A 475 -0.06 -43.77 48.28
N GLY A 476 -1.04 -43.86 47.38
CA GLY A 476 -2.42 -44.24 47.69
C GLY A 476 -3.12 -44.80 46.46
N ALA A 477 -3.37 -46.11 46.46
CA ALA A 477 -4.14 -46.81 45.42
C ALA A 477 -5.64 -46.80 45.75
N GLY A 478 -6.50 -47.09 44.77
CA GLY A 478 -7.92 -47.40 45.04
C GLY A 478 -8.87 -47.20 43.86
N ASP A 479 -9.24 -48.33 43.26
CA ASP A 479 -10.59 -48.68 42.79
C ASP A 479 -11.28 -47.90 41.64
N ASP A 480 -11.22 -48.54 40.48
CA ASP A 480 -12.34 -49.17 39.78
C ASP A 480 -13.55 -48.37 39.22
N ALA A 481 -13.79 -48.71 37.95
CA ALA A 481 -15.09 -48.90 37.31
C ALA A 481 -16.10 -47.74 37.27
N ARG A 482 -16.23 -47.16 36.07
CA ARG A 482 -17.54 -47.29 35.40
C ARG A 482 -17.48 -47.42 33.88
N GLU A 483 -18.45 -48.18 33.39
CA GLU A 483 -18.49 -48.77 32.06
C GLU A 483 -19.23 -47.88 31.03
N LYS A 484 -18.95 -48.18 29.75
CA LYS A 484 -19.70 -47.87 28.52
C LYS A 484 -21.17 -47.41 28.69
N ALA A 485 -21.55 -46.40 27.90
CA ALA A 485 -22.71 -46.37 26.99
C ALA A 485 -22.91 -44.95 26.44
N ALA A 486 -23.45 -44.70 25.25
CA ALA A 486 -23.54 -45.50 24.02
C ALA A 486 -23.77 -44.52 22.86
N ALA A 487 -23.36 -44.89 21.65
CA ALA A 487 -23.70 -44.14 20.44
C ALA A 487 -24.98 -44.69 19.78
N ALA A 488 -25.68 -43.81 19.07
CA ALA A 488 -26.62 -44.08 17.98
C ALA A 488 -27.92 -44.89 18.27
N ALA A 489 -29.02 -44.14 18.36
CA ALA A 489 -30.31 -44.37 17.68
C ALA A 489 -31.22 -43.15 17.97
N ALA A 490 -32.19 -42.70 17.18
CA ALA A 490 -32.56 -42.79 15.76
C ALA A 490 -34.00 -42.24 15.71
N ALA A 491 -34.24 -41.19 14.93
CA ALA A 491 -35.56 -40.77 14.44
C ALA A 491 -35.35 -39.90 13.20
#